data_AF-A0A3M1J2A4-F1
#
_entry.id   AF-A0A3M1J2A4-F1
#
_cell.length_a   1.000
_cell.length_b   1.000
_cell.length_c   1.000
_cell.angle_alpha   90.00
_cell.angle_beta   90.00
_cell.angle_gamma   90.00
#
_symmetry.space_group_name_H-M   'P 1'
#
loop_
_entity.id
_entity.type
_entity.pdbx_description
1 polymer ?
#
loop_
_entity_poly.entity_id
_entity_poly.type
_entity_poly.pdbx_seq_one_letter_code
_entity_poly.pdbx_strand_id
1 'polypeptide(L)'
;MQGFETSRYLGHVYNCDERVRSMRLAQLLASAIYVAFMVLVAAFLDPSVPAKETAIIDYSAKVAAILPILLILGAAAAQFSAAIADFVGSAGLAAGVFPVVRERWLYPAIAVMVIALTWMTNVFEILTIASRAFAAYYLLQCLLALLAWKVTGKGRPTILQSIQFSLGAIASAATLLFGLPAH
;
A
#
# COMPACT_ATOMS: atom_id res chain seq x y z
N MET A 1 2.52 3.22 -3.86
CA MET A 1 2.75 3.02 -2.41
C MET A 1 1.41 2.84 -1.73
N GLN A 2 1.25 1.84 -0.88
CA GLN A 2 0.01 1.54 -0.15
C GLN A 2 0.15 1.99 1.32
N GLY A 3 -0.96 2.17 2.06
CA GLY A 3 -0.92 2.40 3.52
C GLY A 3 -0.81 3.85 3.97
N PHE A 4 -0.78 4.81 3.05
CA PHE A 4 -0.73 6.25 3.38
C PHE A 4 -2.04 6.79 3.97
N GLU A 5 -3.13 6.03 3.92
CA GLU A 5 -4.44 6.46 4.43
C GLU A 5 -4.63 6.26 5.94
N THR A 6 -3.65 5.71 6.66
CA THR A 6 -3.73 5.50 8.11
C THR A 6 -4.04 6.80 8.88
N SER A 7 -3.44 7.92 8.47
CA SER A 7 -3.73 9.25 9.02
C SER A 7 -5.20 9.69 8.83
N ARG A 8 -5.96 9.04 7.95
CA ARG A 8 -7.40 9.30 7.75
C ARG A 8 -8.20 8.84 8.97
N TYR A 9 -7.77 7.79 9.65
CA TYR A 9 -8.55 7.24 10.77
C TYR A 9 -8.30 7.99 12.09
N LEU A 10 -7.31 8.90 12.12
CA LEU A 10 -6.97 9.74 13.26
C LEU A 10 -7.77 11.06 13.35
N GLY A 11 -8.95 11.11 12.72
CA GLY A 11 -9.80 12.32 12.70
C GLY A 11 -10.35 12.75 14.07
N HIS A 12 -10.23 11.90 15.08
CA HIS A 12 -10.60 12.20 16.47
C HIS A 12 -9.50 12.93 17.26
N VAL A 13 -8.26 12.92 16.75
CA VAL A 13 -7.09 13.54 17.41
C VAL A 13 -6.57 14.75 16.62
N TYR A 14 -6.57 14.67 15.29
CA TYR A 14 -5.93 15.66 14.42
C TYR A 14 -6.89 16.33 13.45
N ASN A 15 -6.58 17.58 13.13
CA ASN A 15 -7.36 18.39 12.20
C ASN A 15 -7.24 17.87 10.76
N CYS A 16 -8.20 18.23 9.90
CA CYS A 16 -8.24 17.80 8.50
C CYS A 16 -6.96 18.18 7.75
N ASP A 17 -6.48 19.41 7.92
CA ASP A 17 -5.31 19.92 7.20
C ASP A 17 -4.01 19.22 7.62
N GLU A 18 -3.86 18.90 8.90
CA GLU A 18 -2.71 18.18 9.43
C GLU A 18 -2.65 16.76 8.86
N ARG A 19 -3.80 16.08 8.79
CA ARG A 19 -3.91 14.73 8.22
C ARG A 19 -3.56 14.73 6.74
N VAL A 20 -4.05 15.69 5.96
CA VAL A 20 -3.70 15.81 4.53
C VAL A 20 -2.21 16.10 4.34
N ARG A 21 -1.64 17.01 5.14
CA ARG A 21 -0.21 17.35 5.07
C ARG A 21 0.66 16.13 5.40
N SER A 22 0.32 15.39 6.45
CA SER A 22 0.99 14.15 6.85
C SER A 22 0.98 13.12 5.71
N MET A 23 -0.19 12.86 5.09
CA MET A 23 -0.31 11.91 3.97
C MET A 23 0.58 12.29 2.79
N ARG A 24 0.56 13.57 2.38
CA ARG A 24 1.37 14.05 1.24
C ARG A 24 2.86 13.93 1.52
N LEU A 25 3.29 14.29 2.73
CA LEU A 25 4.70 14.16 3.13
C LEU A 25 5.14 12.70 3.16
N ALA A 26 4.33 11.80 3.72
CA ALA A 26 4.62 10.37 3.75
C ALA A 26 4.76 9.80 2.33
N GLN A 27 3.84 10.15 1.43
CA GLN A 27 3.90 9.72 0.02
C GLN A 27 5.15 10.22 -0.69
N LEU A 28 5.48 11.52 -0.55
CA LEU A 28 6.65 12.11 -1.20
C LEU A 28 7.96 11.53 -0.66
N LEU A 29 8.08 11.42 0.66
CA LEU A 29 9.28 10.88 1.31
C LEU A 29 9.49 9.41 0.95
N ALA A 30 8.45 8.58 1.03
CA ALA A 30 8.53 7.17 0.66
C ALA A 30 8.89 7.00 -0.83
N SER A 31 8.29 7.81 -1.71
CA SER A 31 8.60 7.78 -3.14
C SER A 31 10.04 8.18 -3.43
N ALA A 32 10.55 9.22 -2.77
CA ALA A 32 11.94 9.67 -2.90
C ALA A 32 12.92 8.59 -2.42
N ILE A 33 12.67 7.99 -1.25
CA ILE A 33 13.50 6.90 -0.72
C ILE A 33 13.51 5.71 -1.69
N TYR A 34 12.33 5.32 -2.20
CA TYR A 34 12.22 4.18 -3.12
C TYR A 34 12.97 4.41 -4.43
N VAL A 35 12.79 5.58 -5.05
CA VAL A 35 13.48 5.93 -6.31
C VAL A 35 14.99 6.02 -6.08
N ALA A 36 15.43 6.67 -5.01
CA ALA A 36 16.86 6.78 -4.68
C ALA A 36 17.48 5.39 -4.45
N PHE A 37 16.80 4.52 -3.70
CA PHE A 37 17.23 3.15 -3.47
C PHE A 37 17.35 2.37 -4.79
N MET A 38 16.33 2.45 -5.66
CA MET A 38 16.34 1.76 -6.96
C MET A 38 17.47 2.26 -7.87
N VAL A 39 17.71 3.57 -7.92
CA VAL A 39 18.82 4.15 -8.71
C VAL A 39 20.18 3.67 -8.18
N LEU A 40 20.35 3.64 -6.87
CA LEU A 40 21.58 3.15 -6.24
C LEU A 40 21.79 1.67 -6.55
N VAL A 41 20.78 0.82 -6.37
CA VAL A 41 20.88 -0.63 -6.64
C VAL A 41 21.09 -0.89 -8.14
N ALA A 42 20.46 -0.13 -9.03
CA ALA A 42 20.65 -0.24 -10.48
C ALA A 42 22.12 -0.09 -10.91
N ALA A 43 22.90 0.74 -10.21
CA ALA A 43 24.33 0.91 -10.51
C ALA A 43 25.19 -0.33 -10.15
N PHE A 44 24.70 -1.23 -9.30
CA PHE A 44 25.42 -2.44 -8.85
C PHE A 44 24.83 -3.74 -9.42
N LEU A 45 23.72 -3.66 -10.15
CA LEU A 45 23.10 -4.80 -10.80
C LEU A 45 23.96 -5.28 -11.97
N ASP A 46 24.32 -6.57 -11.95
CA ASP A 46 25.02 -7.22 -13.05
C ASP A 46 23.97 -7.92 -13.94
N PRO A 47 23.79 -7.50 -15.21
CA PRO A 47 22.80 -8.08 -16.11
C PRO A 47 22.99 -9.58 -16.38
N SER A 48 24.19 -10.11 -16.09
CA SER A 48 24.52 -11.52 -16.30
C SER A 48 24.04 -12.44 -15.16
N VAL A 49 23.63 -11.88 -14.01
CA VAL A 49 23.14 -12.65 -12.87
C VAL A 49 21.63 -12.83 -12.98
N PRO A 50 21.10 -14.07 -12.95
CA PRO A 50 19.66 -14.29 -12.98
C PRO A 50 18.99 -13.65 -11.77
N ALA A 51 17.90 -12.91 -12.02
CA ALA A 51 17.12 -12.25 -10.99
C ALA A 51 16.57 -13.29 -10.00
N LYS A 52 17.17 -13.37 -8.81
CA LYS A 52 16.68 -14.16 -7.67
C LYS A 52 16.19 -13.23 -6.59
N GLU A 53 15.17 -13.67 -5.86
CA GLU A 53 14.55 -12.94 -4.74
C GLU A 53 15.57 -12.50 -3.67
N THR A 54 16.65 -13.26 -3.50
CA THR A 54 17.72 -12.99 -2.52
C THR A 54 18.90 -12.21 -3.09
N ALA A 55 18.91 -11.88 -4.39
CA ALA A 55 20.09 -11.27 -5.04
C ALA A 55 20.50 -9.94 -4.38
N ILE A 56 19.54 -9.17 -3.86
CA ILE A 56 19.81 -7.92 -3.12
C ILE A 56 20.67 -8.18 -1.88
N ILE A 57 20.47 -9.31 -1.19
CA ILE A 57 21.25 -9.70 -0.01
C ILE A 57 22.69 -9.99 -0.44
N ASP A 58 22.88 -10.71 -1.53
CA ASP A 58 24.20 -11.04 -2.09
C ASP A 58 24.96 -9.78 -2.57
N TYR A 59 24.27 -8.82 -3.18
CA TYR A 59 24.84 -7.53 -3.57
C TYR A 59 25.22 -6.68 -2.34
N SER A 60 24.39 -6.70 -1.28
CA SER A 60 24.66 -5.92 -0.07
C SER A 60 25.91 -6.40 0.68
N ALA A 61 26.23 -7.69 0.61
CA ALA A 61 27.43 -8.27 1.19
C ALA A 61 28.73 -7.72 0.55
N LYS A 62 28.68 -7.32 -0.74
CA LYS A 62 29.82 -6.69 -1.43
C LYS A 62 30.08 -5.26 -0.96
N VAL A 63 29.08 -4.59 -0.40
CA VAL A 63 29.19 -3.22 0.10
C VAL A 63 29.66 -3.21 1.56
N ALA A 64 29.07 -4.05 2.42
CA ALA A 64 29.52 -4.23 3.80
C ALA A 64 29.10 -5.57 4.37
N ALA A 65 30.00 -6.25 5.09
CA ALA A 65 29.77 -7.59 5.63
C ALA A 65 28.58 -7.68 6.61
N ILE A 66 28.26 -6.59 7.33
CA ILE A 66 27.15 -6.55 8.30
C ILE A 66 25.81 -6.13 7.69
N LEU A 67 25.82 -5.54 6.49
CA LEU A 67 24.63 -5.00 5.84
C LEU A 67 23.55 -6.05 5.54
N PRO A 68 23.88 -7.29 5.10
CA PRO A 68 22.88 -8.36 4.92
C PRO A 68 22.03 -8.62 6.16
N ILE A 69 22.68 -8.71 7.34
CA ILE A 69 22.00 -9.02 8.60
C ILE A 69 21.08 -7.86 9.00
N LEU A 70 21.57 -6.63 8.88
CA LEU A 70 20.77 -5.43 9.18
C LEU A 70 19.56 -5.32 8.24
N LEU A 71 19.71 -5.65 6.96
CA LEU A 71 18.61 -5.65 5.99
C LEU A 71 17.57 -6.72 6.33
N ILE A 72 17.98 -7.93 6.71
CA ILE A 72 17.05 -9.00 7.10
C ILE A 72 16.28 -8.60 8.36
N LEU A 73 16.98 -8.13 9.40
CA LEU A 73 16.35 -7.72 10.66
C LEU A 73 15.43 -6.52 10.46
N GLY A 74 15.86 -5.52 9.68
CA GLY A 74 15.08 -4.35 9.35
C GLY A 74 13.83 -4.69 8.53
N ALA A 75 13.97 -5.55 7.51
CA ALA A 75 12.85 -6.01 6.69
C ALA A 75 11.84 -6.81 7.54
N ALA A 76 12.30 -7.73 8.38
CA ALA A 76 11.43 -8.49 9.27
C ALA A 76 10.67 -7.57 10.23
N ALA A 77 11.36 -6.63 10.90
CA ALA A 77 10.72 -5.67 11.80
C ALA A 77 9.68 -4.80 11.08
N ALA A 78 10.01 -4.31 9.88
CA ALA A 78 9.09 -3.51 9.06
C ALA A 78 7.85 -4.32 8.63
N GLN A 79 8.03 -5.57 8.21
CA GLN A 79 6.95 -6.46 7.80
C GLN A 79 6.02 -6.82 8.96
N PHE A 80 6.57 -7.14 10.14
CA PHE A 80 5.75 -7.42 11.33
C PHE A 80 4.95 -6.19 11.78
N SER A 81 5.58 -5.01 11.78
CA SER A 81 4.90 -3.75 12.13
C SER A 81 3.74 -3.46 11.17
N ALA A 82 3.98 -3.58 9.86
CA ALA A 82 2.95 -3.40 8.84
C ALA A 82 1.81 -4.41 8.98
N ALA A 83 2.14 -5.69 9.19
CA ALA A 83 1.15 -6.76 9.35
C ALA A 83 0.24 -6.53 10.57
N ILE A 84 0.79 -6.11 11.70
CA ILE A 84 0.00 -5.78 12.90
C ILE A 84 -0.91 -4.58 12.64
N ALA A 85 -0.39 -3.52 12.02
CA ALA A 85 -1.16 -2.32 11.70
C ALA A 85 -2.33 -2.64 10.75
N ASP A 86 -2.09 -3.45 9.72
CA ASP A 86 -3.12 -3.87 8.76
C ASP A 86 -4.15 -4.81 9.39
N PHE A 87 -3.73 -5.70 10.29
CA PHE A 87 -4.62 -6.60 11.02
C PHE A 87 -5.57 -5.84 11.95
N VAL A 88 -5.03 -4.92 12.75
CA VAL A 88 -5.83 -4.06 13.65
C VAL A 88 -6.74 -3.13 12.84
N GLY A 89 -6.21 -2.53 11.77
CA GLY A 89 -6.98 -1.65 10.90
C GLY A 89 -8.14 -2.37 10.22
N SER A 90 -7.91 -3.56 9.69
CA SER A 90 -8.95 -4.36 9.02
C SER A 90 -10.05 -4.83 9.97
N ALA A 91 -9.70 -5.25 11.19
CA ALA A 91 -10.67 -5.62 12.22
C ALA A 91 -11.55 -4.44 12.64
N GLY A 92 -10.94 -3.27 12.87
CA GLY A 92 -11.69 -2.05 13.21
C GLY A 92 -12.62 -1.59 12.08
N LEU A 93 -12.18 -1.68 10.82
CA LEU A 93 -13.02 -1.39 9.66
C LEU A 93 -14.19 -2.38 9.54
N ALA A 94 -13.92 -3.68 9.73
CA ALA A 94 -14.95 -4.71 9.69
C ALA A 94 -16.01 -4.51 10.78
N ALA A 95 -15.62 -4.04 11.97
CA ALA A 95 -16.55 -3.74 13.05
C ALA A 95 -17.53 -2.60 12.67
N GLY A 96 -17.05 -1.62 11.89
CA GLY A 96 -17.90 -0.54 11.37
C GLY A 96 -18.88 -0.97 10.28
N VAL A 97 -18.52 -1.98 9.48
CA VAL A 97 -19.37 -2.50 8.40
C VAL A 97 -20.37 -3.55 8.90
N PHE A 98 -19.97 -4.37 9.88
CA PHE A 98 -20.77 -5.44 10.44
C PHE A 98 -21.15 -5.15 11.91
N PRO A 99 -22.07 -4.20 12.17
CA PRO A 99 -22.41 -3.78 13.53
C PRO A 99 -23.07 -4.90 14.37
N VAL A 100 -23.57 -5.94 13.72
CA VAL A 100 -24.20 -7.10 14.36
C VAL A 100 -23.15 -8.08 14.93
N VAL A 101 -21.93 -8.07 14.38
CA VAL A 101 -20.86 -8.99 14.79
C VAL A 101 -20.03 -8.33 15.88
N ARG A 102 -19.90 -9.01 17.04
CA ARG A 102 -19.04 -8.49 18.12
C ARG A 102 -17.58 -8.51 17.67
N GLU A 103 -16.87 -7.41 17.96
CA GLU A 103 -15.48 -7.17 17.55
C GLU A 103 -14.52 -8.33 17.91
N ARG A 104 -14.71 -8.96 19.08
CA ARG A 104 -13.95 -10.14 19.52
C ARG A 104 -13.96 -11.33 18.55
N TRP A 105 -14.97 -11.42 17.68
CA TRP A 105 -15.06 -12.49 16.67
C TRP A 105 -14.45 -12.08 15.34
N LEU A 106 -14.33 -10.79 15.06
CA LEU A 106 -13.72 -10.29 13.83
C LEU A 106 -12.21 -10.53 13.80
N TYR A 107 -11.53 -10.30 14.93
CA TYR A 107 -10.09 -10.58 15.05
C TYR A 107 -9.71 -12.03 14.69
N PRO A 108 -10.26 -13.07 15.35
CA PRO A 108 -9.93 -14.45 15.00
C PRO A 108 -10.42 -14.84 13.61
N ALA A 109 -11.55 -14.30 13.14
CA ALA A 109 -12.04 -14.59 11.78
C ALA A 109 -11.08 -14.07 10.70
N ILE A 110 -10.58 -12.84 10.84
CA ILE A 110 -9.57 -12.27 9.93
C ILE A 110 -8.28 -13.07 10.01
N ALA A 111 -7.85 -13.50 11.19
CA ALA A 111 -6.64 -14.31 11.35
C ALA A 111 -6.75 -15.64 10.60
N VAL A 112 -7.87 -16.36 10.76
CA VAL A 112 -8.12 -17.62 10.04
C VAL A 112 -8.15 -17.39 8.53
N MET A 113 -8.78 -16.31 8.08
CA MET A 113 -8.83 -15.96 6.66
C MET A 113 -7.44 -15.68 6.07
N VAL A 114 -6.62 -14.89 6.76
CA VAL A 114 -5.23 -14.60 6.32
C VAL A 114 -4.40 -15.87 6.28
N ILE A 115 -4.48 -16.70 7.31
CA ILE A 115 -3.76 -17.98 7.40
C ILE A 115 -4.17 -18.92 6.25
N ALA A 116 -5.47 -19.03 5.96
CA ALA A 116 -5.98 -19.84 4.85
C ALA A 116 -5.46 -19.32 3.51
N LEU A 117 -5.51 -17.99 3.28
CA LEU A 117 -5.00 -17.37 2.05
C LEU A 117 -3.51 -17.61 1.86
N THR A 118 -2.70 -17.48 2.92
CA THR A 118 -1.25 -17.73 2.85
C THR A 118 -0.91 -19.18 2.54
N TRP A 119 -1.80 -20.13 2.89
CA TRP A 119 -1.60 -21.54 2.58
C TRP A 119 -2.04 -21.93 1.17
N MET A 120 -3.02 -21.22 0.63
CA MET A 120 -3.64 -21.56 -0.67
C MET A 120 -3.02 -20.81 -1.84
N THR A 121 -2.25 -19.74 -1.60
CA THR A 121 -1.84 -18.78 -2.64
C THR A 121 -0.34 -18.50 -2.57
N ASN A 122 0.33 -18.41 -3.72
CA ASN A 122 1.74 -18.00 -3.78
C ASN A 122 1.88 -16.50 -3.49
N VAL A 123 3.02 -16.06 -2.95
CA VAL A 123 3.35 -14.66 -2.67
C VAL A 123 3.08 -13.75 -3.88
N PHE A 124 3.47 -14.15 -5.10
CA PHE A 124 3.24 -13.34 -6.30
C PHE A 124 1.74 -13.14 -6.59
N GLU A 125 0.94 -14.20 -6.43
CA GLU A 125 -0.50 -14.14 -6.66
C GLU A 125 -1.22 -13.33 -5.58
N ILE A 126 -0.82 -13.48 -4.31
CA ILE A 126 -1.29 -12.62 -3.20
C ILE A 126 -1.00 -11.15 -3.53
N LEU A 127 0.21 -10.84 -4.01
CA LEU A 127 0.62 -9.49 -4.37
C LEU A 127 -0.23 -8.93 -5.52
N THR A 128 -0.50 -9.73 -6.55
CA THR A 128 -1.37 -9.33 -7.68
C THR A 128 -2.80 -9.08 -7.23
N ILE A 129 -3.38 -9.97 -6.42
CA ILE A 129 -4.75 -9.81 -5.90
C ILE A 129 -4.85 -8.55 -5.03
N ALA A 130 -3.91 -8.37 -4.10
CA ALA A 130 -3.87 -7.19 -3.25
C ALA A 130 -3.75 -5.90 -4.08
N SER A 131 -2.81 -5.85 -5.03
CA SER A 131 -2.62 -4.70 -5.92
C SER A 131 -3.90 -4.33 -6.68
N ARG A 132 -4.64 -5.31 -7.21
CA ARG A 132 -5.92 -5.09 -7.90
C ARG A 132 -7.00 -4.59 -6.95
N ALA A 133 -7.05 -5.10 -5.72
CA ALA A 133 -8.00 -4.61 -4.71
C ALA A 133 -7.75 -3.14 -4.36
N PHE A 134 -6.48 -2.74 -4.17
CA PHE A 134 -6.13 -1.33 -3.94
C PHE A 134 -6.40 -0.46 -5.17
N ALA A 135 -6.12 -0.95 -6.38
CA ALA A 135 -6.44 -0.23 -7.61
C ALA A 135 -7.95 0.01 -7.74
N ALA A 136 -8.79 -0.98 -7.43
CA ALA A 136 -10.25 -0.83 -7.42
C ALA A 136 -10.69 0.24 -6.41
N TYR A 137 -10.10 0.21 -5.22
CA TYR A 137 -10.40 1.16 -4.15
C TYR A 137 -10.04 2.60 -4.54
N TYR A 138 -8.84 2.82 -5.09
CA TYR A 138 -8.42 4.16 -5.55
C TYR A 138 -9.20 4.64 -6.77
N LEU A 139 -9.56 3.74 -7.69
CA LEU A 139 -10.46 4.06 -8.80
C LEU A 139 -11.79 4.61 -8.28
N LEU A 140 -12.40 3.92 -7.30
CA LEU A 140 -13.65 4.37 -6.68
C LEU A 140 -13.47 5.74 -6.01
N GLN A 141 -12.38 5.95 -5.26
CA GLN A 141 -12.11 7.24 -4.64
C GLN A 141 -11.96 8.38 -5.66
N CYS A 142 -11.23 8.15 -6.77
CA CYS A 142 -11.07 9.16 -7.82
C CYS A 142 -12.41 9.50 -8.49
N LEU A 143 -13.26 8.50 -8.76
CA LEU A 143 -14.59 8.71 -9.30
C LEU A 143 -15.49 9.48 -8.32
N LEU A 144 -15.48 9.10 -7.04
CA LEU A 144 -16.22 9.80 -6.00
C LEU A 144 -15.74 11.25 -5.87
N ALA A 145 -14.44 11.52 -5.93
CA ALA A 145 -13.91 12.89 -5.89
C ALA A 145 -14.38 13.75 -7.07
N LEU A 146 -14.48 13.16 -8.28
CA LEU A 146 -15.02 13.84 -9.47
C LEU A 146 -16.53 14.10 -9.39
N LEU A 147 -17.27 13.26 -8.66
CA LEU A 147 -18.73 13.34 -8.52
C LEU A 147 -19.18 14.06 -7.24
N ALA A 148 -18.32 14.17 -6.23
CA ALA A 148 -18.66 14.68 -4.90
C ALA A 148 -19.25 16.10 -4.95
N TRP A 149 -18.81 16.95 -5.87
CA TRP A 149 -19.34 18.31 -6.03
C TRP A 149 -20.82 18.32 -6.45
N LYS A 150 -21.29 17.30 -7.18
CA LYS A 150 -22.70 17.16 -7.57
C LYS A 150 -23.58 16.79 -6.38
N VAL A 151 -23.03 16.07 -5.41
CA VAL A 151 -23.77 15.51 -4.26
C VAL A 151 -23.72 16.45 -3.06
N THR A 152 -22.59 17.11 -2.81
CA THR A 152 -22.38 17.94 -1.60
C THR A 152 -22.65 19.42 -1.81
N GLY A 153 -22.84 19.89 -3.06
CA GLY A 153 -23.05 21.29 -3.38
C GLY A 153 -21.87 22.23 -3.06
N LYS A 154 -20.78 21.69 -2.49
CA LYS A 154 -19.50 22.39 -2.31
C LYS A 154 -18.87 22.57 -3.69
N GLY A 155 -18.35 23.77 -3.94
CA GLY A 155 -17.94 24.26 -5.26
C GLY A 155 -17.17 23.25 -6.14
N ARG A 156 -17.30 23.43 -7.46
CA ARG A 156 -16.67 22.55 -8.46
C ARG A 156 -15.17 22.38 -8.20
N PRO A 157 -14.63 21.15 -8.36
CA PRO A 157 -13.19 20.95 -8.29
C PRO A 157 -12.50 21.83 -9.34
N THR A 158 -11.33 22.37 -9.01
CA THR A 158 -10.52 23.14 -9.97
C THR A 158 -10.17 22.24 -11.16
N ILE A 159 -9.94 22.84 -12.34
CA ILE A 159 -9.52 22.11 -13.55
C ILE A 159 -8.30 21.21 -13.26
N LEU A 160 -7.33 21.73 -12.50
CA LEU A 160 -6.14 20.98 -12.10
C LEU A 160 -6.48 19.74 -11.25
N GLN A 161 -7.40 19.86 -10.29
CA GLN A 161 -7.83 18.75 -9.44
C GLN A 161 -8.60 17.70 -10.25
N SER A 162 -9.43 18.15 -11.19
CA SER A 162 -10.17 17.25 -12.09
C SER A 162 -9.24 16.45 -12.99
N ILE A 163 -8.17 17.08 -13.51
CA ILE A 163 -7.12 16.39 -14.28
C ILE A 163 -6.41 15.37 -13.40
N GLN A 164 -6.00 15.75 -12.19
CA GLN A 164 -5.31 14.84 -11.26
C GLN A 164 -6.16 13.61 -10.91
N PHE A 165 -7.45 13.79 -10.59
CA PHE A 165 -8.34 12.68 -10.29
C PHE A 165 -8.62 11.81 -11.52
N SER A 166 -8.73 12.41 -12.70
CA SER A 166 -8.92 11.66 -13.96
C SER A 166 -7.69 10.82 -14.30
N LEU A 167 -6.49 11.39 -14.17
CA LEU A 167 -5.24 10.65 -14.34
C LEU A 167 -5.11 9.50 -13.32
N GLY A 168 -5.43 9.76 -12.05
CA GLY A 168 -5.44 8.74 -11.00
C GLY A 168 -6.42 7.60 -11.30
N ALA A 169 -7.62 7.93 -11.80
CA ALA A 169 -8.61 6.94 -12.23
C ALA A 169 -8.11 6.11 -13.41
N ILE A 170 -7.52 6.74 -14.43
CA ILE A 170 -6.98 6.02 -15.60
C ILE A 170 -5.85 5.08 -15.18
N ALA A 171 -4.91 5.55 -14.36
CA ALA A 171 -3.81 4.72 -13.86
C ALA A 171 -4.33 3.52 -13.04
N SER A 172 -5.30 3.76 -12.15
CA SER A 172 -5.90 2.70 -11.33
C SER A 172 -6.70 1.70 -12.17
N ALA A 173 -7.45 2.17 -13.18
CA ALA A 173 -8.14 1.30 -14.12
C ALA A 173 -7.17 0.45 -14.95
N ALA A 174 -6.05 1.05 -15.40
CA ALA A 174 -5.01 0.34 -16.11
C ALA A 174 -4.39 -0.77 -15.24
N THR A 175 -4.07 -0.49 -13.96
CA THR A 175 -3.58 -1.52 -13.04
C THR A 175 -4.61 -2.64 -12.81
N LEU A 176 -5.90 -2.31 -12.76
CA LEU A 176 -6.96 -3.30 -12.53
C LEU A 176 -7.20 -4.22 -13.74
N LEU A 177 -7.09 -3.67 -14.96
CA LEU A 177 -7.32 -4.37 -16.23
C LEU A 177 -6.07 -5.10 -16.74
N PHE A 178 -4.89 -4.49 -16.61
CA PHE A 178 -3.62 -5.00 -17.14
C PHE A 178 -2.70 -5.58 -16.06
N GLY A 179 -3.14 -5.63 -14.79
CA GLY A 179 -2.43 -6.31 -13.71
C GLY A 179 -2.44 -7.82 -13.91
N LEU A 180 -1.58 -8.31 -14.81
CA LEU A 180 -1.35 -9.73 -15.02
C LEU A 180 -0.61 -10.31 -13.81
N PRO A 181 -0.92 -11.55 -13.39
CA PRO A 181 -0.13 -12.25 -12.40
C PRO A 181 1.30 -12.39 -12.92
N ALA A 182 2.28 -11.95 -12.12
CA ALA A 182 3.67 -12.27 -12.39
C ALA A 182 3.82 -13.78 -12.13
N HIS A 183 4.08 -14.54 -13.21
CA HIS A 183 4.37 -15.97 -13.15
C HIS A 183 5.82 -16.22 -12.74
#